data_AF-A0A1Y4I5L1-F1
#
_entry.id   AF-A0A1Y4I5L1-F1
#
_cell.length_a   1.000
_cell.length_b   1.000
_cell.length_c   1.000
_cell.angle_alpha   90.00
_cell.angle_beta   90.00
_cell.angle_gamma   90.00
#
_symmetry.space_group_name_H-M   'P 1'
#
loop_
_entity.id
_entity.type
_entity.pdbx_description
1 polymer ?
#
loop_
_entity_poly.entity_id
_entity_poly.type
_entity_poly.pdbx_seq_one_letter_code
_entity_poly.pdbx_strand_id
1 'polypeptide(L)'
;MLFFIAAELIAVPLVFGAGFLNGSIDGLETVPPWIIAGAGAGLVLTIIHWIFRAFRWKTGNVLFAFSEAALLLGLIPGAFLYAELLNLDQCHRWMAWFGSSLAARLFTVLAVLTIASVVLTAIAFLIRIRPLRVAVLVLPLLLPAALYLHGLSVCTQSYSDYMTANLTVAQPLEEYELKRDAKIYYPSFLLENTFPMLLPEGYAEEDFSKGDVVYLLYSMKAAQRQKWEYVPVSDGEKAGFVKISELRKLSDPQNEYAVATREKDTPVYEEEIFDTLVLPLAGGSGKAAKDCVLSTLPKGEKLQVKRLRGDYLEVLLSDGTSGYVAQESVAVVKQPLS
;
A
#
# COMPACT_ATOMS: atom_id res chain seq x y z
N MET A 1 1.32 -12.92 31.98
CA MET A 1 -0.01 -13.53 32.19
C MET A 1 -1.11 -12.52 31.90
N LEU A 2 -1.11 -11.34 32.55
CA LEU A 2 -2.07 -10.25 32.28
C LEU A 2 -2.13 -9.81 30.80
N PHE A 3 -0.98 -9.61 30.15
CA PHE A 3 -0.93 -9.22 28.72
C PHE A 3 -1.50 -10.27 27.76
N PHE A 4 -1.33 -11.56 28.06
CA PHE A 4 -1.79 -12.65 27.18
C PHE A 4 -3.28 -12.91 27.33
N ILE A 5 -3.77 -12.90 28.57
CA ILE A 5 -5.20 -12.96 28.88
C ILE A 5 -5.92 -11.78 28.23
N ALA A 6 -5.36 -10.56 28.30
CA ALA A 6 -5.90 -9.40 27.61
C ALA A 6 -5.89 -9.55 26.08
N ALA A 7 -4.81 -10.09 25.48
CA ALA A 7 -4.73 -10.29 24.04
C ALA A 7 -5.75 -11.31 23.52
N GLU A 8 -5.96 -12.45 24.19
CA GLU A 8 -7.01 -13.42 23.83
C GLU A 8 -8.41 -12.85 24.08
N LEU A 9 -8.64 -12.14 25.19
CA LEU A 9 -9.92 -11.47 25.49
C LEU A 9 -10.23 -10.27 24.60
N ILE A 10 -9.25 -9.74 23.86
CA ILE A 10 -9.45 -8.61 22.93
C ILE A 10 -9.52 -9.12 21.49
N ALA A 11 -8.61 -10.02 21.08
CA ALA A 11 -8.55 -10.55 19.72
C ALA A 11 -9.75 -11.42 19.38
N VAL A 12 -10.22 -12.25 20.32
CA VAL A 12 -11.40 -13.09 20.09
C VAL A 12 -12.65 -12.21 19.91
N PRO A 13 -13.00 -11.26 20.79
CA PRO A 13 -14.16 -10.39 20.56
C PRO A 13 -14.01 -9.42 19.39
N LEU A 14 -12.80 -8.99 19.01
CA LEU A 14 -12.59 -8.15 17.83
C LEU A 14 -12.83 -8.93 16.53
N VAL A 15 -12.29 -10.14 16.40
CA VAL A 15 -12.50 -10.97 15.20
C VAL A 15 -13.94 -11.47 15.15
N PHE A 16 -14.51 -11.88 16.29
CA PHE A 16 -15.92 -12.24 16.38
C PHE A 16 -16.85 -11.05 16.15
N GLY A 17 -16.52 -9.87 16.69
CA GLY A 17 -17.33 -8.65 16.54
C GLY A 17 -17.30 -8.10 15.13
N ALA A 18 -16.13 -8.03 14.50
CA ALA A 18 -15.99 -7.63 13.10
C ALA A 18 -16.65 -8.64 12.15
N GLY A 19 -16.46 -9.95 12.39
CA GLY A 19 -17.10 -11.01 11.61
C GLY A 19 -18.62 -11.05 11.77
N PHE A 20 -19.13 -10.79 12.98
CA PHE A 20 -20.57 -10.70 13.24
C PHE A 20 -21.19 -9.46 12.60
N LEU A 21 -20.53 -8.29 12.70
CA LEU A 21 -21.01 -7.07 12.05
C LEU A 21 -21.02 -7.21 10.53
N ASN A 22 -19.93 -7.73 9.95
CA ASN A 22 -19.82 -7.92 8.51
C ASN A 22 -20.83 -8.97 8.01
N GLY A 23 -20.97 -10.09 8.72
CA GLY A 23 -21.95 -11.12 8.37
C GLY A 23 -23.41 -10.73 8.64
N SER A 24 -23.66 -9.77 9.52
CA SER A 24 -25.02 -9.22 9.72
C SER A 24 -25.43 -8.29 8.57
N ILE A 25 -24.45 -7.70 7.86
CA ILE A 25 -24.66 -6.84 6.70
C ILE A 25 -24.90 -7.69 5.44
N ASP A 26 -24.13 -8.76 5.25
CA ASP A 26 -24.19 -9.62 4.06
C ASP A 26 -25.14 -10.83 4.20
N GLY A 27 -25.75 -11.02 5.38
CA GLY A 27 -26.72 -12.08 5.69
C GLY A 27 -26.16 -13.16 6.60
N LEU A 28 -27.01 -13.65 7.53
CA LEU A 28 -26.62 -14.56 8.64
C LEU A 28 -25.87 -15.83 8.23
N GLU A 29 -26.04 -16.29 6.98
CA GLU A 29 -25.36 -17.48 6.43
C GLU A 29 -23.84 -17.29 6.28
N THR A 30 -23.36 -16.04 6.27
CA THR A 30 -21.93 -15.70 6.18
C THR A 30 -21.23 -15.66 7.54
N VAL A 31 -21.97 -15.72 8.65
CA VAL A 31 -21.44 -15.66 10.02
C VAL A 31 -20.62 -16.90 10.43
N PRO A 32 -21.02 -18.15 10.12
CA PRO A 32 -20.28 -19.35 10.55
C PRO A 32 -18.81 -19.42 10.08
N PRO A 33 -18.47 -19.09 8.82
CA PRO A 33 -17.06 -19.01 8.39
C PRO A 33 -16.20 -18.08 9.24
N TRP A 34 -16.72 -16.91 9.65
CA TRP A 34 -15.99 -15.97 10.49
C TRP A 34 -15.78 -16.48 11.92
N ILE A 35 -16.74 -17.20 12.48
CA ILE A 35 -16.59 -17.87 13.78
C ILE A 35 -15.48 -18.92 13.72
N ILE A 36 -15.45 -19.73 12.67
CA ILE A 36 -14.42 -20.75 12.47
C ILE A 36 -13.04 -20.10 12.30
N ALA A 37 -12.95 -19.02 11.51
CA ALA A 37 -11.70 -18.28 11.33
C ALA A 37 -11.21 -17.65 12.65
N GLY A 38 -12.10 -17.05 13.43
CA GLY A 38 -11.78 -16.49 14.74
C GLY A 38 -11.32 -17.54 15.75
N ALA A 39 -11.99 -18.68 15.81
CA ALA A 39 -11.57 -19.81 16.64
C ALA A 39 -10.20 -20.37 16.21
N GLY A 40 -9.96 -20.48 14.91
CA GLY A 40 -8.68 -20.90 14.35
C GLY A 40 -7.54 -19.94 14.70
N ALA A 41 -7.76 -18.63 14.53
CA ALA A 41 -6.79 -17.60 14.92
C ALA A 41 -6.49 -17.64 16.42
N GLY A 42 -7.53 -17.78 17.26
CA GLY A 42 -7.38 -17.95 18.71
C GLY A 42 -6.51 -19.14 19.06
N LEU A 43 -6.79 -20.32 18.49
CA LEU A 43 -6.00 -21.54 18.71
C LEU A 43 -4.53 -21.35 18.34
N VAL A 44 -4.24 -20.70 17.21
CA VAL A 44 -2.87 -20.41 16.76
C VAL A 44 -2.15 -19.52 17.78
N LEU A 45 -2.79 -18.45 18.25
CA LEU A 45 -2.22 -17.56 19.27
C LEU A 45 -1.97 -18.29 20.59
N THR A 46 -2.88 -19.17 21.01
CA THR A 46 -2.69 -20.03 22.17
C THR A 46 -1.47 -20.95 21.97
N ILE A 47 -1.33 -21.62 20.82
CA ILE A 47 -0.18 -22.48 20.55
C ILE A 47 1.13 -21.69 20.64
N ILE A 48 1.18 -20.49 20.04
CA ILE A 48 2.34 -19.60 20.10
C ILE A 48 2.69 -19.26 21.56
N HIS A 49 1.70 -18.89 22.37
CA HIS A 49 1.91 -18.62 23.80
C HIS A 49 2.53 -19.79 24.54
N TRP A 50 1.99 -20.98 24.33
CA TRP A 50 2.49 -22.19 24.98
C TRP A 50 3.95 -22.46 24.60
N ILE A 51 4.32 -22.28 23.34
CA ILE A 51 5.71 -22.39 22.86
C ILE A 51 6.61 -21.38 23.57
N PHE A 52 6.26 -20.10 23.55
CA PHE A 52 7.07 -19.03 24.14
C PHE A 52 7.18 -19.17 25.66
N ARG A 53 6.10 -19.57 26.33
CA ARG A 53 6.08 -19.88 27.76
C ARG A 53 6.99 -21.06 28.09
N ALA A 54 6.97 -22.12 27.29
CA ALA A 54 7.85 -23.27 27.48
C ALA A 54 9.32 -22.88 27.32
N PHE A 55 9.67 -22.07 26.32
CA PHE A 55 11.03 -21.55 26.13
C PHE A 55 11.48 -20.67 27.30
N ARG A 56 10.62 -19.77 27.76
CA ARG A 56 10.90 -18.91 28.93
C ARG A 56 11.14 -19.74 30.18
N TRP A 57 10.28 -20.72 30.47
CA TRP A 57 10.44 -21.58 31.65
C TRP A 57 11.76 -22.36 31.59
N LYS A 58 12.05 -23.01 30.46
CA LYS A 58 13.27 -23.82 30.32
C LYS A 58 14.57 -22.99 30.38
N THR A 59 14.55 -21.75 29.90
CA THR A 59 15.75 -20.91 29.81
C THR A 59 15.91 -19.90 30.94
N GLY A 60 14.84 -19.57 31.66
CA GLY A 60 14.79 -18.47 32.63
C GLY A 60 14.93 -17.07 32.01
N ASN A 61 14.94 -16.94 30.67
CA ASN A 61 15.19 -15.66 30.01
C ASN A 61 13.87 -14.91 29.71
N VAL A 62 13.74 -13.71 30.28
CA VAL A 62 12.55 -12.86 30.13
C VAL A 62 12.39 -12.33 28.70
N LEU A 63 13.45 -12.26 27.89
CA LEU A 63 13.39 -11.78 26.49
C LEU A 63 12.45 -12.60 25.60
N PHE A 64 12.19 -13.87 25.93
CA PHE A 64 11.13 -14.63 25.26
C PHE A 64 9.74 -13.99 25.48
N ALA A 65 9.44 -13.48 26.68
CA ALA A 65 8.19 -12.78 26.93
C ALA A 65 8.09 -11.45 26.16
N PHE A 66 9.21 -10.73 26.02
CA PHE A 66 9.24 -9.50 25.22
C PHE A 66 9.08 -9.78 23.73
N SER A 67 9.70 -10.86 23.22
CA SER A 67 9.50 -11.31 21.84
C SER A 67 8.03 -11.69 21.58
N GLU A 68 7.39 -12.37 22.54
CA GLU A 68 5.96 -12.71 22.48
C GLU A 68 5.10 -11.43 22.42
N ALA A 69 5.37 -10.47 23.31
CA ALA A 69 4.64 -9.21 23.36
C ALA A 69 4.82 -8.40 22.06
N ALA A 70 6.03 -8.34 21.51
CA ALA A 70 6.30 -7.67 20.24
C ALA A 70 5.53 -8.31 19.07
N LEU A 71 5.47 -9.64 19.01
CA LEU A 71 4.67 -10.35 18.02
C LEU A 71 3.18 -10.01 18.19
N LEU A 72 2.62 -10.09 19.40
CA LEU A 72 1.21 -9.78 19.65
C LEU A 72 0.86 -8.32 19.32
N LEU A 73 1.75 -7.38 19.62
CA LEU A 73 1.59 -5.97 19.22
C LEU A 73 1.64 -5.82 17.69
N GLY A 74 2.52 -6.56 17.01
CA GLY A 74 2.55 -6.56 15.55
C GLY A 74 1.32 -7.19 14.89
N LEU A 75 0.70 -8.18 15.55
CA LEU A 75 -0.48 -8.88 15.02
C LEU A 75 -1.80 -8.14 15.27
N ILE A 76 -1.98 -7.50 16.43
CA ILE A 76 -3.26 -6.91 16.81
C ILE A 76 -3.30 -5.42 16.42
N PRO A 77 -2.64 -4.49 17.15
CA PRO A 77 -2.63 -3.09 16.73
C PRO A 77 -1.83 -2.89 15.42
N GLY A 78 -0.80 -3.70 15.18
CA GLY A 78 -0.01 -3.62 13.95
C GLY A 78 -0.80 -3.98 12.67
N ALA A 79 -1.83 -4.83 12.75
CA ALA A 79 -2.64 -5.16 11.58
C ALA A 79 -3.32 -3.92 10.97
N PHE A 80 -3.77 -2.97 11.79
CA PHE A 80 -4.34 -1.71 11.31
C PHE A 80 -3.28 -0.86 10.58
N LEU A 81 -2.08 -0.76 11.15
CA LEU A 81 -0.97 -0.02 10.54
C LEU A 81 -0.54 -0.65 9.20
N TYR A 82 -0.46 -1.98 9.13
CA TYR A 82 -0.15 -2.66 7.88
C TYR A 82 -1.27 -2.56 6.86
N ALA A 83 -2.54 -2.63 7.27
CA ALA A 83 -3.67 -2.45 6.35
C ALA A 83 -3.65 -1.04 5.73
N GLU A 84 -3.34 -0.01 6.53
CA GLU A 84 -3.18 1.36 6.04
C GLU A 84 -2.04 1.46 5.01
N LEU A 85 -0.91 0.81 5.28
CA LEU A 85 0.24 0.75 4.38
C LEU A 85 -0.08 0.03 3.07
N LEU A 86 -0.81 -1.08 3.14
CA LEU A 86 -1.22 -1.85 1.97
C LEU A 86 -2.23 -1.08 1.11
N ASN A 87 -3.02 -0.19 1.71
CA ASN A 87 -3.93 0.70 1.00
C ASN A 87 -3.18 1.78 0.20
N LEU A 88 -1.96 2.15 0.60
CA LEU A 88 -1.12 3.03 -0.21
C LEU A 88 -0.53 2.31 -1.43
N ASP A 89 -0.36 0.99 -1.37
CA ASP A 89 0.26 0.23 -2.46
C ASP A 89 -0.73 -0.13 -3.56
N GLN A 90 -1.03 0.89 -4.37
CA GLN A 90 -1.92 0.85 -5.53
C GLN A 90 -1.33 0.00 -6.68
N CYS A 91 0.00 -0.05 -6.83
CA CYS A 91 0.67 -0.94 -7.79
C CYS A 91 0.98 -2.36 -7.24
N HIS A 92 0.44 -2.72 -6.07
CA HIS A 92 0.54 -4.06 -5.49
C HIS A 92 1.96 -4.66 -5.40
N ARG A 93 2.97 -3.84 -5.11
CA ARG A 93 4.39 -4.24 -5.05
C ARG A 93 4.77 -4.95 -3.76
N TRP A 94 4.06 -4.67 -2.67
CA TRP A 94 4.38 -5.16 -1.34
C TRP A 94 3.48 -6.32 -0.92
N MET A 95 4.11 -7.48 -0.69
CA MET A 95 3.49 -8.69 -0.11
C MET A 95 2.31 -9.26 -0.92
N ALA A 96 2.34 -9.13 -2.25
CA ALA A 96 1.32 -9.66 -3.17
C ALA A 96 1.50 -11.14 -3.56
N TRP A 97 2.28 -11.91 -2.79
CA TRP A 97 2.64 -13.29 -3.13
C TRP A 97 1.45 -14.26 -3.22
N PHE A 98 0.42 -14.04 -2.40
CA PHE A 98 -0.75 -14.92 -2.29
C PHE A 98 -2.04 -14.26 -2.80
N GLY A 99 -1.89 -13.29 -3.71
CA GLY A 99 -2.97 -12.48 -4.26
C GLY A 99 -2.79 -11.02 -3.91
N SER A 100 -3.46 -10.13 -4.64
CA SER A 100 -3.35 -8.68 -4.43
C SER A 100 -4.56 -8.01 -3.77
N SER A 101 -5.54 -8.79 -3.31
CA SER A 101 -6.59 -8.27 -2.45
C SER A 101 -6.01 -7.80 -1.11
N LEU A 102 -6.57 -6.72 -0.54
CA LEU A 102 -6.11 -6.16 0.74
C LEU A 102 -6.02 -7.23 1.84
N ALA A 103 -7.04 -8.09 1.91
CA ALA A 103 -7.08 -9.19 2.88
C ALA A 103 -5.94 -10.19 2.67
N ALA A 104 -5.73 -10.67 1.44
CA ALA A 104 -4.67 -11.67 1.15
C ALA A 104 -3.28 -11.12 1.48
N ARG A 105 -3.03 -9.86 1.14
CA ARG A 105 -1.76 -9.18 1.42
C ARG A 105 -1.55 -8.94 2.91
N LEU A 106 -2.60 -8.54 3.63
CA LEU A 106 -2.55 -8.39 5.09
C LEU A 106 -2.26 -9.73 5.77
N PHE A 107 -2.95 -10.81 5.37
CA PHE A 107 -2.66 -12.16 5.87
C PHE A 107 -1.22 -12.57 5.57
N THR A 108 -0.69 -12.23 4.39
CA THR A 108 0.70 -12.50 4.02
C THR A 108 1.68 -11.80 4.96
N VAL A 109 1.49 -10.50 5.23
CA VAL A 109 2.32 -9.73 6.19
C VAL A 109 2.28 -10.35 7.58
N LEU A 110 1.09 -10.65 8.10
CA LEU A 110 0.91 -11.21 9.43
C LEU A 110 1.49 -12.63 9.56
N ALA A 111 1.37 -13.44 8.50
CA ALA A 111 1.95 -14.78 8.44
C ALA A 111 3.49 -14.71 8.43
N VAL A 112 4.09 -13.85 7.60
CA VAL A 112 5.54 -13.64 7.55
C VAL A 112 6.06 -13.20 8.92
N LEU A 113 5.40 -12.22 9.55
CA LEU A 113 5.76 -11.74 10.88
C LEU A 113 5.72 -12.86 11.93
N THR A 114 4.67 -13.66 11.92
CA THR A 114 4.47 -14.78 12.86
C THR A 114 5.53 -15.85 12.66
N ILE A 115 5.69 -16.34 11.43
CA ILE A 115 6.63 -17.43 11.10
C ILE A 115 8.06 -16.99 11.44
N ALA A 116 8.48 -15.80 11.00
CA ALA A 116 9.82 -15.28 11.28
C ALA A 116 10.06 -15.13 12.78
N SER A 117 9.09 -14.60 13.54
CA SER A 117 9.22 -14.45 15.00
C SER A 117 9.33 -15.80 15.72
N VAL A 118 8.52 -16.79 15.34
CA VAL A 118 8.56 -18.15 15.90
C VAL A 118 9.89 -18.84 15.55
N VAL A 119 10.35 -18.72 14.30
CA VAL A 119 11.62 -19.30 13.86
C VAL A 119 12.80 -18.68 14.60
N LEU A 120 12.87 -17.35 14.70
CA LEU A 120 13.94 -16.64 15.40
C LEU A 120 13.98 -17.00 16.89
N THR A 121 12.82 -17.10 17.54
CA THR A 121 12.76 -17.51 18.95
C THR A 121 13.11 -18.98 19.14
N ALA A 122 12.73 -19.87 18.23
CA ALA A 122 13.18 -21.26 18.25
C ALA A 122 14.71 -21.38 18.07
N ILE A 123 15.31 -20.61 17.15
CA ILE A 123 16.76 -20.54 16.97
C ILE A 123 17.43 -20.04 18.27
N ALA A 124 16.92 -18.97 18.87
CA ALA A 124 17.42 -18.47 20.15
C ALA A 124 17.36 -19.52 21.26
N PHE A 125 16.30 -20.33 21.31
CA PHE A 125 16.18 -21.41 22.29
C PHE A 125 17.30 -22.46 22.14
N LEU A 126 17.71 -22.78 20.90
CA LEU A 126 18.77 -23.74 20.62
C LEU A 126 20.18 -23.20 20.91
N ILE A 127 20.38 -21.88 20.90
CA ILE A 127 21.68 -21.25 21.15
C ILE A 127 22.04 -21.36 22.64
N ARG A 128 23.16 -22.02 22.96
CA ARG A 128 23.69 -22.15 24.33
C ARG A 128 24.45 -20.91 24.82
N ILE A 129 25.08 -20.18 23.90
CA ILE A 129 25.90 -19.01 24.20
C ILE A 129 24.99 -17.83 24.52
N ARG A 130 25.04 -17.34 25.77
CA ARG A 130 24.16 -16.25 26.27
C ARG A 130 24.16 -15.00 25.39
N PRO A 131 25.30 -14.38 25.02
CA PRO A 131 25.27 -13.15 24.22
C PRO A 131 24.64 -13.37 22.83
N LEU A 132 24.95 -14.49 22.17
CA LEU A 132 24.38 -14.81 20.86
C LEU A 132 22.86 -15.06 20.96
N ARG A 133 22.40 -15.72 22.03
CA ARG A 133 20.97 -15.91 22.29
C ARG A 133 20.24 -14.57 22.44
N VAL A 134 20.82 -13.65 23.22
CA VAL A 134 20.24 -12.32 23.42
C VAL A 134 20.17 -11.56 22.10
N ALA A 135 21.23 -11.59 21.29
CA ALA A 135 21.25 -10.95 19.98
C ALA A 135 20.12 -11.46 19.06
N VAL A 136 19.91 -12.77 19.00
CA VAL A 136 18.81 -13.35 18.20
C VAL A 136 17.44 -13.00 18.78
N LEU A 137 17.28 -12.95 20.11
CA LEU A 137 16.00 -12.56 20.74
C LEU A 137 15.64 -11.09 20.56
N VAL A 138 16.59 -10.22 20.22
CA VAL A 138 16.28 -8.82 19.87
C VAL A 138 15.65 -8.72 18.47
N LEU A 139 15.94 -9.66 17.56
CA LEU A 139 15.42 -9.60 16.19
C LEU A 139 13.88 -9.63 16.11
N PRO A 140 13.15 -10.52 16.81
CA PRO A 140 11.69 -10.46 16.87
C PRO A 140 11.12 -9.15 17.44
N LEU A 141 11.85 -8.45 18.31
CA LEU A 141 11.39 -7.16 18.84
C LEU A 141 11.45 -6.05 17.77
N LEU A 142 12.48 -6.11 16.91
CA LEU A 142 12.68 -5.11 15.86
C LEU A 142 11.92 -5.44 14.58
N LEU A 143 11.56 -6.71 14.38
CA LEU A 143 10.96 -7.20 13.14
C LEU A 143 9.67 -6.47 12.73
N PRO A 144 8.68 -6.21 13.62
CA PRO A 144 7.49 -5.46 13.23
C PRO A 144 7.82 -4.06 12.71
N ALA A 145 8.70 -3.34 13.41
CA ALA A 145 9.10 -1.99 13.01
C ALA A 145 9.89 -2.00 11.69
N ALA A 146 10.83 -2.94 11.52
CA ALA A 146 11.60 -3.09 10.29
C ALA A 146 10.70 -3.42 9.09
N LEU A 147 9.72 -4.32 9.29
CA LEU A 147 8.76 -4.70 8.25
C LEU A 147 7.86 -3.52 7.87
N TYR A 148 7.40 -2.74 8.86
CA TYR A 148 6.61 -1.54 8.63
C TYR A 148 7.41 -0.48 7.86
N LEU A 149 8.65 -0.18 8.26
CA LEU A 149 9.50 0.80 7.58
C LEU A 149 9.83 0.40 6.14
N HIS A 150 10.11 -0.88 5.90
CA HIS A 150 10.29 -1.39 4.53
C HIS A 150 9.01 -1.26 3.71
N GLY A 151 7.87 -1.66 4.28
CA GLY A 151 6.58 -1.52 3.62
C GLY A 151 6.27 -0.05 3.30
N LEU A 152 6.61 0.86 4.20
CA LEU A 152 6.37 2.28 4.04
C LEU A 152 7.04 2.80 2.78
N SER A 153 8.33 2.55 2.61
CA SER A 153 9.06 2.97 1.41
C SER A 153 8.50 2.38 0.12
N VAL A 154 8.20 1.08 0.12
CA VAL A 154 7.64 0.42 -1.08
C VAL A 154 6.24 0.94 -1.42
N CYS A 155 5.40 1.13 -0.41
CA CYS A 155 4.00 1.52 -0.59
C CYS A 155 3.85 3.01 -0.94
N THR A 156 4.66 3.91 -0.38
CA THR A 156 4.65 5.33 -0.76
C THR A 156 5.16 5.53 -2.18
N GLN A 157 6.22 4.81 -2.57
CA GLN A 157 6.70 4.82 -3.95
C GLN A 157 5.65 4.27 -4.92
N SER A 158 4.97 3.20 -4.53
CA SER A 158 3.85 2.64 -5.31
C SER A 158 2.71 3.65 -5.49
N TYR A 159 2.31 4.35 -4.43
CA TYR A 159 1.29 5.39 -4.50
C TYR A 159 1.72 6.56 -5.40
N SER A 160 2.96 7.02 -5.23
CA SER A 160 3.55 8.10 -6.03
C SER A 160 3.53 7.75 -7.52
N ASP A 161 4.03 6.55 -7.88
CA ASP A 161 4.02 6.05 -9.25
C ASP A 161 2.59 5.97 -9.81
N TYR A 162 1.63 5.46 -9.04
CA TYR A 162 0.22 5.40 -9.43
C TYR A 162 -0.37 6.80 -9.73
N MET A 163 -0.08 7.77 -8.86
CA MET A 163 -0.63 9.13 -8.99
C MET A 163 0.03 9.92 -10.13
N THR A 164 1.32 9.73 -10.39
CA THR A 164 1.98 10.37 -11.55
C THR A 164 1.30 9.98 -12.86
N ALA A 165 0.86 8.71 -12.99
CA ALA A 165 0.15 8.20 -14.15
C ALA A 165 -1.29 8.76 -14.32
N ASN A 166 -1.82 9.49 -13.33
CA ASN A 166 -3.20 9.99 -13.29
C ASN A 166 -3.40 11.37 -13.96
N LEU A 167 -2.44 11.79 -14.79
CA LEU A 167 -2.40 13.10 -15.46
C LEU A 167 -3.64 13.42 -16.33
N THR A 168 -4.46 12.42 -16.65
CA THR A 168 -5.65 12.53 -17.50
C THR A 168 -6.81 13.31 -16.90
N VAL A 169 -6.94 13.37 -15.57
CA VAL A 169 -8.15 13.94 -14.93
C VAL A 169 -8.11 15.48 -14.86
N ALA A 170 -6.93 16.09 -14.99
CA ALA A 170 -6.70 17.51 -14.68
C ALA A 170 -6.33 18.38 -15.90
N GLN A 171 -6.78 18.05 -17.12
CA GLN A 171 -6.58 18.95 -18.26
C GLN A 171 -7.61 20.10 -18.28
N PRO A 172 -7.20 21.37 -18.51
CA PRO A 172 -5.83 21.83 -18.76
C PRO A 172 -4.96 21.86 -17.50
N LEU A 173 -3.71 21.40 -17.63
CA LEU A 173 -2.76 21.32 -16.53
C LEU A 173 -2.38 22.73 -16.07
N GLU A 174 -2.64 23.02 -14.79
CA GLU A 174 -2.20 24.24 -14.15
C GLU A 174 -0.89 23.96 -13.40
N GLU A 175 0.17 24.71 -13.73
CA GLU A 175 1.46 24.64 -13.05
C GLU A 175 1.55 25.58 -11.86
N TYR A 176 2.25 25.11 -10.83
CA TYR A 176 2.51 25.81 -9.59
C TYR A 176 3.97 25.66 -9.20
N GLU A 177 4.53 26.72 -8.63
CA GLU A 177 5.88 26.73 -8.07
C GLU A 177 5.81 26.69 -6.54
N LEU A 178 6.69 25.90 -5.93
CA LEU A 178 6.81 25.83 -4.49
C LEU A 178 7.54 27.03 -3.89
N LYS A 179 6.90 27.69 -2.92
CA LYS A 179 7.43 28.87 -2.21
C LYS A 179 8.58 28.55 -1.26
N ARG A 180 8.63 27.32 -0.75
CA ARG A 180 9.62 26.76 0.17
C ARG A 180 9.66 25.25 0.04
N ASP A 181 10.64 24.62 0.68
CA ASP A 181 10.71 23.17 0.80
C ASP A 181 9.43 22.65 1.46
N ALA A 182 8.82 21.64 0.84
CA ALA A 182 7.54 21.09 1.27
C ALA A 182 7.57 19.58 1.29
N LYS A 183 7.11 19.01 2.39
CA LYS A 183 6.96 17.57 2.55
C LYS A 183 5.85 17.03 1.67
N ILE A 184 6.06 15.84 1.11
CA ILE A 184 5.03 15.10 0.37
C ILE A 184 4.25 14.23 1.35
N TYR A 185 2.93 14.34 1.33
CA TYR A 185 2.03 13.53 2.16
C TYR A 185 1.22 12.56 1.33
N TYR A 186 0.80 11.46 1.94
CA TYR A 186 0.01 10.39 1.30
C TYR A 186 -1.33 10.18 2.03
N PRO A 187 -2.39 9.70 1.34
CA PRO A 187 -3.73 9.61 1.92
C PRO A 187 -3.89 8.41 2.86
N SER A 188 -4.78 8.54 3.84
CA SER A 188 -5.15 7.46 4.77
C SER A 188 -6.43 6.72 4.32
N PHE A 189 -6.61 5.50 4.82
CA PHE A 189 -7.80 4.66 4.62
C PHE A 189 -9.09 5.23 5.23
N LEU A 190 -9.02 6.03 6.30
CA LEU A 190 -10.21 6.44 7.08
C LEU A 190 -10.77 7.81 6.71
N LEU A 191 -9.96 8.69 6.12
CA LEU A 191 -10.30 10.07 5.84
C LEU A 191 -9.77 10.46 4.47
N GLU A 192 -10.50 10.09 3.43
CA GLU A 192 -10.29 10.70 2.11
C GLU A 192 -10.30 12.23 2.30
N ASN A 193 -9.22 12.88 1.86
CA ASN A 193 -9.11 14.33 1.72
C ASN A 193 -9.01 15.16 3.01
N THR A 194 -8.79 14.53 4.18
CA THR A 194 -8.49 15.27 5.42
C THR A 194 -7.37 14.60 6.21
N PHE A 195 -6.17 15.20 6.17
CA PHE A 195 -4.96 14.88 6.96
C PHE A 195 -4.08 13.68 6.55
N PRO A 196 -2.77 13.76 6.86
CA PRO A 196 -1.99 12.63 7.32
C PRO A 196 -2.19 12.44 8.85
N MET A 197 -2.48 11.24 9.36
CA MET A 197 -2.64 11.04 10.82
C MET A 197 -1.98 9.81 11.45
N LEU A 198 -1.92 9.88 12.79
CA LEU A 198 -1.10 9.19 13.80
C LEU A 198 0.40 9.53 13.79
N LEU A 199 1.06 9.63 12.64
CA LEU A 199 2.43 10.13 12.51
C LEU A 199 2.56 10.94 11.21
N PRO A 200 2.23 12.25 11.20
CA PRO A 200 2.39 13.11 10.02
C PRO A 200 3.81 13.11 9.47
N GLU A 201 4.78 12.92 10.36
CA GLU A 201 6.20 12.82 10.03
C GLU A 201 6.58 11.47 9.42
N GLY A 202 5.77 10.44 9.65
CA GLY A 202 6.05 9.06 9.25
C GLY A 202 5.71 8.75 7.79
N TYR A 203 4.85 9.54 7.13
CA TYR A 203 4.46 9.25 5.75
C TYR A 203 5.24 10.07 4.70
N ALA A 204 5.99 11.09 5.10
CA ALA A 204 6.80 11.85 4.16
C ALA A 204 8.19 11.20 4.00
N GLU A 205 8.36 10.37 2.96
CA GLU A 205 9.70 9.90 2.54
C GLU A 205 10.43 10.92 1.67
N GLU A 206 9.66 11.71 0.91
CA GLU A 206 10.19 12.62 -0.10
C GLU A 206 9.69 14.05 0.15
N ASP A 207 10.50 14.99 -0.29
CA ASP A 207 10.23 16.42 -0.22
C ASP A 207 10.33 17.03 -1.62
N PHE A 208 9.53 18.07 -1.86
CA PHE A 208 9.80 19.01 -2.94
C PHE A 208 10.67 20.15 -2.41
N SER A 209 11.54 20.65 -3.27
CA SER A 209 12.41 21.78 -2.99
C SER A 209 11.74 23.09 -3.37
N LYS A 210 12.14 24.17 -2.70
CA LYS A 210 11.76 25.52 -3.12
C LYS A 210 12.13 25.77 -4.58
N GLY A 211 11.16 26.25 -5.36
CA GLY A 211 11.33 26.55 -6.79
C GLY A 211 10.99 25.39 -7.72
N ASP A 212 10.71 24.19 -7.20
CA ASP A 212 10.23 23.08 -8.03
C ASP A 212 8.87 23.45 -8.64
N VAL A 213 8.70 23.04 -9.91
CA VAL A 213 7.47 23.24 -10.68
C VAL A 213 6.68 21.94 -10.72
N VAL A 214 5.49 21.99 -10.14
CA VAL A 214 4.53 20.89 -10.04
C VAL A 214 3.24 21.23 -10.76
N TYR A 215 2.52 20.21 -11.23
CA TYR A 215 1.17 20.34 -11.76
C TYR A 215 0.16 19.70 -10.81
N LEU A 216 -1.08 20.18 -10.86
CA LEU A 216 -2.16 19.62 -10.05
C LEU A 216 -2.71 18.35 -10.68
N LEU A 217 -2.93 17.33 -9.85
CA LEU A 217 -3.68 16.12 -10.22
C LEU A 217 -5.19 16.27 -9.96
N TYR A 218 -5.60 17.39 -9.36
CA TYR A 218 -6.98 17.70 -9.03
C TYR A 218 -7.29 19.20 -9.18
N SER A 219 -8.54 19.56 -9.46
CA SER A 219 -8.92 20.95 -9.67
C SER A 219 -8.76 21.79 -8.38
N MET A 220 -7.92 22.84 -8.42
CA MET A 220 -7.75 23.79 -7.32
C MET A 220 -9.08 24.43 -6.90
N LYS A 221 -9.96 24.75 -7.86
CA LYS A 221 -11.28 25.31 -7.59
C LYS A 221 -12.16 24.34 -6.81
N ALA A 222 -12.11 23.05 -7.15
CA ALA A 222 -12.85 22.03 -6.43
C ALA A 222 -12.29 21.82 -5.02
N ALA A 223 -10.96 21.76 -4.87
CA ALA A 223 -10.28 21.65 -3.59
C ALA A 223 -10.65 22.82 -2.64
N GLN A 224 -10.64 24.05 -3.15
CA GLN A 224 -11.02 25.24 -2.37
C GLN A 224 -12.50 25.24 -1.97
N ARG A 225 -13.41 24.81 -2.85
CA ARG A 225 -14.85 24.67 -2.51
C ARG A 225 -15.07 23.66 -1.39
N GLN A 226 -14.31 22.58 -1.40
CA GLN A 226 -14.34 21.55 -0.36
C GLN A 226 -13.49 21.91 0.87
N LYS A 227 -12.87 23.11 0.89
CA LYS A 227 -12.02 23.61 1.97
C LYS A 227 -10.85 22.68 2.31
N TRP A 228 -10.26 22.04 1.29
CA TRP A 228 -9.07 21.21 1.48
C TRP A 228 -7.87 22.09 1.87
N GLU A 229 -7.05 21.61 2.81
CA GLU A 229 -5.77 22.26 3.15
C GLU A 229 -4.64 21.79 2.21
N TYR A 230 -4.78 20.58 1.66
CA TYR A 230 -3.80 19.93 0.80
C TYR A 230 -4.41 19.61 -0.56
N VAL A 231 -3.57 19.59 -1.60
CA VAL A 231 -3.96 19.23 -2.96
C VAL A 231 -2.95 18.22 -3.51
N PRO A 232 -3.40 17.19 -4.26
CA PRO A 232 -2.48 16.27 -4.91
C PRO A 232 -1.76 16.97 -6.07
N VAL A 233 -0.45 16.87 -6.05
CA VAL A 233 0.48 17.45 -7.02
C VAL A 233 1.42 16.38 -7.54
N SER A 234 2.03 16.65 -8.69
CA SER A 234 3.09 15.82 -9.26
C SER A 234 4.09 16.70 -10.02
N ASP A 235 5.35 16.30 -10.06
CA ASP A 235 6.35 16.86 -10.98
C ASP A 235 6.61 15.96 -12.22
N GLY A 236 5.96 14.79 -12.27
CA GLY A 236 6.11 13.77 -13.30
C GLY A 236 6.99 12.58 -12.88
N GLU A 237 7.85 12.77 -11.86
CA GLU A 237 8.67 11.71 -11.27
C GLU A 237 8.08 11.22 -9.94
N LYS A 238 7.56 12.14 -9.13
CA LYS A 238 6.91 11.85 -7.86
C LYS A 238 5.61 12.64 -7.70
N ALA A 239 4.68 12.06 -6.95
CA ALA A 239 3.38 12.62 -6.69
C ALA A 239 2.94 12.42 -5.24
N GLY A 240 2.14 13.36 -4.75
CA GLY A 240 1.51 13.29 -3.45
C GLY A 240 0.86 14.61 -3.05
N PHE A 241 0.46 14.72 -1.79
CA PHE A 241 -0.29 15.86 -1.30
C PHE A 241 0.64 16.92 -0.73
N VAL A 242 0.44 18.17 -1.17
CA VAL A 242 1.16 19.35 -0.67
C VAL A 242 0.15 20.39 -0.19
N LYS A 243 0.52 21.15 0.85
CA LYS A 243 -0.30 22.25 1.37
C LYS A 243 -0.52 23.32 0.30
N ILE A 244 -1.78 23.73 0.12
CA ILE A 244 -2.16 24.76 -0.88
C ILE A 244 -1.44 26.09 -0.61
N SER A 245 -1.18 26.43 0.65
CA SER A 245 -0.45 27.65 1.03
C SER A 245 0.97 27.74 0.45
N GLU A 246 1.59 26.60 0.15
CA GLU A 246 2.97 26.50 -0.35
C GLU A 246 3.07 26.69 -1.86
N LEU A 247 1.94 26.66 -2.56
CA LEU A 247 1.88 26.72 -4.00
C LEU A 247 1.66 28.16 -4.46
N ARG A 248 2.39 28.55 -5.51
CA ARG A 248 2.17 29.79 -6.27
C ARG A 248 1.84 29.43 -7.70
N LYS A 249 0.65 29.80 -8.18
CA LYS A 249 0.23 29.56 -9.56
C LYS A 249 1.18 30.26 -10.54
N LEU A 250 1.65 29.53 -11.55
CA LEU A 250 2.39 30.11 -12.66
C LEU A 250 1.41 30.65 -13.70
N SER A 251 1.75 31.80 -14.29
CA SER A 251 0.89 32.48 -15.28
C SER A 251 1.04 31.85 -16.66
N ASP A 252 2.28 31.44 -16.97
CA ASP A 252 2.65 30.81 -18.23
C ASP A 252 3.17 29.39 -17.92
N PRO A 253 2.67 28.35 -18.59
CA PRO A 253 3.20 27.00 -18.43
C PRO A 253 4.65 26.96 -18.93
N GLN A 254 5.51 26.29 -18.19
CA GLN A 254 6.92 26.10 -18.50
C GLN A 254 7.19 24.74 -19.14
N ASN A 255 6.30 23.77 -18.99
CA ASN A 255 6.51 22.41 -19.49
C ASN A 255 5.30 21.86 -20.25
N GLU A 256 5.60 21.00 -21.21
CA GLU A 256 4.68 20.08 -21.85
C GLU A 256 4.77 18.71 -21.18
N TYR A 257 3.62 18.06 -20.98
CA TYR A 257 3.53 16.76 -20.32
C TYR A 257 2.92 15.74 -21.28
N ALA A 258 3.56 14.58 -21.43
CA ALA A 258 3.05 13.47 -22.21
C ALA A 258 3.10 12.18 -21.38
N VAL A 259 2.14 11.29 -21.56
CA VAL A 259 2.20 9.94 -20.97
C VAL A 259 2.99 9.03 -21.92
N ALA A 260 3.93 8.25 -21.40
CA ALA A 260 4.72 7.31 -22.17
C ALA A 260 4.91 5.97 -21.46
N THR A 261 5.22 4.90 -22.20
CA THR A 261 5.49 3.58 -21.63
C THR A 261 6.80 3.54 -20.83
N ARG A 262 6.77 2.93 -19.65
CA ARG A 262 7.93 2.82 -18.74
C ARG A 262 8.82 1.63 -19.09
N GLU A 263 8.19 0.52 -19.44
CA GLU A 263 8.84 -0.77 -19.66
C GLU A 263 9.01 -1.08 -21.14
N LYS A 264 9.90 -2.02 -21.44
CA LYS A 264 10.03 -2.57 -22.79
C LYS A 264 8.95 -3.63 -22.96
N ASP A 265 8.29 -3.63 -24.12
CA ASP A 265 7.27 -4.61 -24.48
C ASP A 265 6.02 -4.51 -23.58
N THR A 266 5.59 -3.29 -23.24
CA THR A 266 4.39 -3.03 -22.42
C THR A 266 3.14 -3.57 -23.12
N PRO A 267 2.38 -4.50 -22.49
CA PRO A 267 1.22 -5.12 -23.11
C PRO A 267 0.06 -4.13 -23.24
N VAL A 268 -0.64 -4.21 -24.38
CA VAL A 268 -1.90 -3.51 -24.65
C VAL A 268 -3.00 -4.54 -24.72
N TYR A 269 -4.07 -4.31 -23.97
CA TYR A 269 -5.16 -5.27 -23.78
C TYR A 269 -6.44 -4.88 -24.53
N GLU A 270 -7.22 -5.88 -24.93
CA GLU A 270 -8.57 -5.71 -25.50
C GLU A 270 -9.62 -5.29 -24.46
N GLU A 271 -10.72 -4.70 -24.93
CA GLU A 271 -11.86 -4.32 -24.08
C GLU A 271 -12.59 -5.54 -23.47
N GLU A 272 -12.58 -6.70 -24.14
CA GLU A 272 -13.30 -7.91 -23.70
C GLU A 272 -12.85 -8.43 -22.33
N ILE A 273 -11.69 -8.00 -21.83
CA ILE A 273 -11.22 -8.28 -20.46
C ILE A 273 -12.15 -7.65 -19.41
N PHE A 274 -12.83 -6.53 -19.72
CA PHE A 274 -13.66 -5.79 -18.76
C PHE A 274 -15.10 -6.30 -18.64
N ASP A 275 -15.63 -6.99 -19.68
CA ASP A 275 -17.04 -7.40 -19.75
C ASP A 275 -17.28 -8.82 -19.21
N THR A 276 -16.24 -9.65 -19.19
CA THR A 276 -16.23 -10.88 -18.41
C THR A 276 -15.64 -10.57 -17.03
N LEU A 277 -16.13 -11.19 -15.96
CA LEU A 277 -15.57 -11.12 -14.58
C LEU A 277 -14.14 -11.72 -14.49
N VAL A 278 -13.30 -11.45 -15.47
CA VAL A 278 -11.95 -11.98 -15.72
C VAL A 278 -10.90 -10.91 -15.49
N LEU A 279 -11.29 -9.67 -15.14
CA LEU A 279 -10.37 -8.76 -14.51
C LEU A 279 -9.88 -9.39 -13.20
N PRO A 280 -8.56 -9.44 -12.98
CA PRO A 280 -8.08 -9.36 -11.62
C PRO A 280 -8.48 -7.97 -11.11
N LEU A 281 -9.68 -7.84 -10.55
CA LEU A 281 -9.91 -6.87 -9.47
C LEU A 281 -8.80 -7.16 -8.46
N ALA A 282 -7.76 -6.34 -8.43
CA ALA A 282 -6.62 -6.48 -7.55
C ALA A 282 -6.37 -7.95 -7.14
N GLY A 283 -5.86 -8.77 -8.08
CA GLY A 283 -5.10 -9.97 -7.68
C GLY A 283 -5.64 -11.33 -8.06
N GLY A 284 -6.40 -11.43 -9.15
CA GLY A 284 -6.63 -12.71 -9.81
C GLY A 284 -5.41 -13.16 -10.61
N SER A 285 -4.89 -14.36 -10.34
CA SER A 285 -4.09 -15.12 -11.31
C SER A 285 -5.00 -15.61 -12.44
N GLY A 286 -5.56 -14.67 -13.20
CA GLY A 286 -6.36 -14.94 -14.39
C GLY A 286 -5.44 -15.39 -15.51
N LYS A 287 -5.46 -16.69 -15.81
CA LYS A 287 -4.80 -17.32 -16.96
C LYS A 287 -5.14 -16.65 -18.31
N ALA A 288 -6.13 -15.75 -18.33
CA ALA A 288 -6.65 -15.01 -19.48
C ALA A 288 -5.83 -13.77 -19.91
N ALA A 289 -4.90 -13.26 -19.09
CA ALA A 289 -4.19 -12.02 -19.43
C ALA A 289 -3.28 -12.11 -20.67
N LYS A 290 -2.82 -13.32 -21.07
CA LYS A 290 -1.94 -13.48 -22.23
C LYS A 290 -2.67 -13.57 -23.57
N ASP A 291 -3.89 -14.10 -23.58
CA ASP A 291 -4.65 -14.35 -24.81
C ASP A 291 -5.38 -13.09 -25.31
N CYS A 292 -5.46 -12.04 -24.47
CA CYS A 292 -6.14 -10.78 -24.76
C CYS A 292 -5.17 -9.61 -25.03
N VAL A 293 -3.89 -9.90 -25.31
CA VAL A 293 -2.89 -8.88 -25.66
C VAL A 293 -3.00 -8.57 -27.15
N LEU A 294 -3.46 -7.36 -27.48
CA LEU A 294 -3.51 -6.84 -28.84
C LEU A 294 -2.12 -6.67 -29.43
N SER A 295 -1.24 -6.05 -28.66
CA SER A 295 0.10 -5.67 -29.08
C SER A 295 0.99 -5.36 -27.88
N THR A 296 2.27 -5.14 -28.14
CA THR A 296 3.26 -4.70 -27.14
C THR A 296 3.94 -3.43 -27.61
N LEU A 297 4.08 -2.46 -26.72
CA LEU A 297 4.67 -1.16 -27.02
C LEU A 297 6.15 -1.11 -26.58
N PRO A 298 7.06 -0.57 -27.41
CA PRO A 298 8.41 -0.24 -26.97
C PRO A 298 8.42 0.76 -25.83
N LYS A 299 9.52 0.76 -25.07
CA LYS A 299 9.76 1.72 -23.99
C LYS A 299 9.82 3.16 -24.50
N GLY A 300 9.15 4.08 -23.81
CA GLY A 300 9.15 5.51 -24.11
C GLY A 300 8.21 5.93 -25.22
N GLU A 301 7.32 5.04 -25.68
CA GLU A 301 6.31 5.38 -26.68
C GLU A 301 5.28 6.33 -26.07
N LYS A 302 5.08 7.50 -26.70
CA LYS A 302 4.09 8.50 -26.27
C LYS A 302 2.68 8.00 -26.58
N LEU A 303 1.82 8.01 -25.56
CA LEU A 303 0.47 7.48 -25.63
C LEU A 303 -0.56 8.61 -25.74
N GLN A 304 -1.53 8.43 -26.63
CA GLN A 304 -2.72 9.28 -26.69
C GLN A 304 -3.80 8.70 -25.78
N VAL A 305 -3.88 9.20 -24.55
CA VAL A 305 -4.80 8.67 -23.54
C VAL A 305 -6.18 9.31 -23.71
N LYS A 306 -7.22 8.47 -23.83
CA LYS A 306 -8.63 8.90 -23.96
C LYS A 306 -9.30 9.09 -22.62
N ARG A 307 -9.23 8.07 -21.75
CA ARG A 307 -9.87 8.05 -20.44
C ARG A 307 -9.23 7.01 -19.52
N LEU A 308 -9.47 7.19 -18.22
CA LEU A 308 -9.15 6.23 -17.18
C LEU A 308 -10.32 5.26 -16.97
N ARG A 309 -10.05 3.95 -16.86
CA ARG A 309 -11.03 2.91 -16.52
C ARG A 309 -10.43 1.94 -15.49
N GLY A 310 -10.76 2.14 -14.21
CA GLY A 310 -10.13 1.38 -13.12
C GLY A 310 -8.62 1.62 -13.10
N ASP A 311 -7.84 0.54 -13.04
CA ASP A 311 -6.36 0.60 -13.02
C ASP A 311 -5.72 0.67 -14.42
N TYR A 312 -6.54 0.88 -15.47
CA TYR A 312 -6.11 0.87 -16.86
C TYR A 312 -6.43 2.19 -17.59
N LEU A 313 -5.51 2.60 -18.45
CA LEU A 313 -5.65 3.73 -19.37
C LEU A 313 -6.14 3.23 -20.72
N GLU A 314 -7.25 3.79 -21.21
CA GLU A 314 -7.64 3.61 -22.60
C GLU A 314 -6.79 4.52 -23.48
N VAL A 315 -6.05 3.92 -24.41
CA VAL A 315 -5.12 4.61 -25.31
C VAL A 315 -5.50 4.39 -26.77
N LEU A 316 -5.25 5.39 -27.60
CA LEU A 316 -5.34 5.28 -29.04
C LEU A 316 -3.98 4.85 -29.60
N LEU A 317 -3.95 3.71 -30.28
CA LEU A 317 -2.77 3.18 -30.94
C LEU A 317 -2.53 3.87 -32.28
N SER A 318 -1.30 3.73 -32.81
CA SER A 318 -0.88 4.34 -34.07
C SER A 318 -1.66 3.85 -35.29
N ASP A 319 -2.25 2.65 -35.21
CA ASP A 319 -3.14 2.08 -36.22
C ASP A 319 -4.60 2.58 -36.11
N GLY A 320 -4.90 3.45 -35.13
CA GLY A 320 -6.23 4.00 -34.88
C GLY A 320 -7.15 3.11 -34.03
N THR A 321 -6.67 1.94 -33.61
CA THR A 321 -7.40 1.08 -32.68
C THR A 321 -7.28 1.59 -31.24
N SER A 322 -8.23 1.21 -30.38
CA SER A 322 -8.18 1.55 -28.95
C SER A 322 -7.81 0.32 -28.14
N GLY A 323 -6.94 0.49 -27.16
CA GLY A 323 -6.51 -0.58 -26.28
C GLY A 323 -6.31 -0.07 -24.85
N TYR A 324 -6.08 -1.00 -23.92
CA TYR A 324 -5.95 -0.70 -22.51
C TYR A 324 -4.54 -1.01 -22.02
N VAL A 325 -3.90 -0.06 -21.34
CA VAL A 325 -2.57 -0.22 -20.75
C VAL A 325 -2.66 -0.03 -19.24
N ALA A 326 -2.03 -0.92 -18.47
CA ALA A 326 -2.02 -0.79 -17.02
C ALA A 326 -1.28 0.49 -16.59
N GLN A 327 -1.85 1.25 -15.64
CA GLN A 327 -1.27 2.51 -15.18
C GLN A 327 0.15 2.36 -14.63
N GLU A 328 0.44 1.25 -13.97
CA GLU A 328 1.77 0.94 -13.43
C GLU A 328 2.86 0.80 -14.50
N SER A 329 2.48 0.57 -15.77
CA SER A 329 3.38 0.38 -16.90
C SER A 329 3.69 1.67 -17.66
N VAL A 330 3.14 2.81 -17.24
CA VAL A 330 3.34 4.12 -17.88
C VAL A 330 4.00 5.12 -16.93
N ALA A 331 4.53 6.21 -17.49
CA ALA A 331 5.14 7.32 -16.77
C ALA A 331 4.85 8.64 -17.49
N VAL A 332 4.94 9.76 -16.77
CA VAL A 332 4.82 11.09 -17.36
C VAL A 332 6.20 11.58 -17.79
N VAL A 333 6.29 11.99 -19.05
CA VAL A 333 7.46 12.63 -19.62
C VAL A 333 7.21 14.13 -19.65
N LYS A 334 8.00 14.86 -18.85
CA LYS A 334 8.04 16.32 -18.80
C LYS A 334 9.06 16.85 -19.80
N GLN A 335 8.66 17.79 -20.65
CA GLN A 335 9.54 18.45 -21.63
C GLN A 335 9.43 19.97 -21.45
N PRO A 336 10.54 20.72 -21.31
CA PRO A 336 10.47 22.17 -21.19
C PRO A 336 9.95 22.79 -22.49
N LEU A 337 9.06 23.78 -22.37
CA LEU A 337 8.57 24.57 -23.49
C LEU A 337 9.72 25.49 -23.96
N SER A 338 10.06 25.36 -25.24
CA SER A 338 11.15 26.08 -25.91
C SER A 338 10.81 27.53 -26.25
#